data_AF-U7D8A7-F1
#
_entry.id   AF-U7D8A7-F1
#
_cell.length_a   1.000
_cell.length_b   1.000
_cell.length_c   1.000
_cell.angle_alpha   90.00
_cell.angle_beta   90.00
_cell.angle_gamma   90.00
#
_symmetry.space_group_name_H-M   'P 1'
#
loop_
_entity.id
_entity.type
_entity.pdbx_description
1 polymer ?
#
loop_
_entity_poly.entity_id
_entity_poly.type
_entity_poly.pdbx_seq_one_letter_code
_entity_poly.pdbx_strand_id
1 'polypeptide(L)' 'MKTVEIHVRGVGNGREGAIKAVAAAGLKVTAIKDLTAVPHNGCRPPKKRRV' A
#
# COMPACT_ATOMS: atom_id res chain seq x y z
N MET A 1 -14.29 16.51 -12.50
CA MET A 1 -13.36 15.38 -12.24
C MET A 1 -13.08 15.33 -10.74
N LYS A 2 -13.20 14.16 -10.10
CA LYS A 2 -12.89 13.99 -8.68
C LYS A 2 -11.42 13.57 -8.55
N THR A 3 -10.65 14.32 -7.78
CA THR A 3 -9.26 14.04 -7.46
C THR A 3 -9.17 13.20 -6.19
N VAL A 4 -8.30 12.19 -6.19
CA VAL A 4 -8.14 11.27 -5.05
C VAL A 4 -6.67 11.11 -4.68
N GLU A 5 -6.41 11.03 -3.39
CA GLU A 5 -5.11 10.63 -2.83
C GLU A 5 -5.16 9.15 -2.43
N ILE A 6 -4.16 8.38 -2.85
CA ILE A 6 -4.09 6.94 -2.56
C ILE A 6 -3.08 6.73 -1.44
N HIS A 7 -3.55 6.19 -0.31
CA HIS A 7 -2.70 5.77 0.80
C HIS A 7 -2.60 4.25 0.82
N VAL A 8 -1.39 3.71 0.63
CA VAL A 8 -1.15 2.26 0.59
C VAL A 8 -0.50 1.82 1.89
N ARG A 9 -0.96 0.71 2.46
CA ARG A 9 -0.32 0.06 3.62
C ARG A 9 -0.02 -1.40 3.29
N GLY A 10 1.24 -1.79 3.46
CA GLY A 10 1.69 -3.16 3.31
C GLY A 10 2.29 -3.46 1.93
N VAL A 11 3.15 -4.47 1.92
CA VAL A 11 3.73 -5.05 0.72
C VAL A 11 2.94 -6.30 0.34
N GLY A 12 2.21 -6.24 -0.76
CA GLY A 12 1.39 -7.34 -1.24
C GLY A 12 1.10 -7.23 -2.73
N ASN A 13 0.78 -8.36 -3.35
CA ASN A 13 0.69 -8.50 -4.81
C ASN A 13 -0.38 -7.60 -5.44
N GLY A 14 -1.42 -7.22 -4.69
CA GLY A 14 -2.52 -6.38 -5.18
C GLY A 14 -2.22 -4.88 -5.24
N ARG A 15 -1.05 -4.42 -4.75
CA ARG A 15 -0.74 -2.99 -4.62
C ARG A 15 -0.81 -2.24 -5.95
N GLU A 16 -0.08 -2.70 -6.96
CA GLU A 16 -0.09 -2.05 -8.27
C GLU A 16 -1.41 -2.22 -9.02
N GLY A 17 -2.04 -3.40 -8.88
CA GLY A 17 -3.32 -3.67 -9.53
C GLY A 17 -4.42 -2.72 -9.07
N ALA A 18 -4.48 -2.45 -7.76
CA ALA A 18 -5.45 -1.51 -7.18
C ALA A 18 -5.23 -0.08 -7.68
N ILE A 19 -3.98 0.40 -7.73
CA ILE A 19 -3.66 1.75 -8.22
C ILE A 19 -4.07 1.91 -9.70
N LYS A 20 -3.77 0.91 -10.53
CA LYS A 20 -4.13 0.91 -11.96
C LYS A 20 -5.65 0.86 -12.16
N ALA A 21 -6.36 0.06 -11.36
CA ALA A 21 -7.82 -0.01 -11.43
C ALA A 21 -8.49 1.32 -11.05
N VAL A 22 -8.00 2.01 -10.01
CA VAL A 22 -8.51 3.34 -9.60
C VAL A 22 -8.25 4.39 -10.69
N ALA A 23 -7.08 4.34 -11.33
CA ALA A 23 -6.79 5.23 -12.46
C ALA A 23 -7.69 4.93 -13.68
N ALA A 24 -7.93 3.64 -13.97
CA ALA A 24 -8.83 3.21 -15.06
C ALA A 24 -10.30 3.57 -14.80
N ALA A 25 -10.72 3.68 -13.54
CA ALA A 25 -12.07 4.10 -13.15
C ALA A 25 -12.36 5.60 -13.40
N GLY A 26 -11.41 6.35 -13.98
CA GLY A 26 -11.59 7.76 -14.35
C GLY A 26 -11.39 8.74 -13.19
N LEU A 27 -10.77 8.29 -12.10
CA LEU A 27 -10.38 9.14 -10.97
C LEU A 27 -8.96 9.69 -11.20
N LYS A 28 -8.78 11.00 -11.00
CA LYS A 28 -7.46 11.63 -11.16
C LYS A 28 -6.66 11.45 -9.87
N VAL A 29 -5.65 10.59 -9.91
CA VAL A 29 -4.76 10.34 -8.78
C VAL A 29 -3.78 11.51 -8.63
N THR A 30 -3.81 12.20 -7.48
CA THR A 30 -2.93 13.35 -7.22
C THR A 30 -1.65 12.97 -6.52
N ALA A 31 -1.72 11.99 -5.60
CA ALA A 31 -0.56 11.51 -4.86
C ALA A 31 -0.74 10.04 -4.45
N ILE A 32 0.38 9.33 -4.36
CA ILE A 32 0.47 7.98 -3.82
C ILE A 32 1.41 8.03 -2.62
N LYS A 33 0.87 7.81 -1.41
CA LYS A 33 1.64 7.78 -0.16
C LYS A 33 1.72 6.34 0.34
N ASP A 34 2.94 5.89 0.61
CA ASP A 34 3.17 4.61 1.27
C ASP A 34 3.24 4.81 2.78
N LEU A 35 2.31 4.19 3.49
CA LEU A 35 2.20 4.21 4.95
C LEU A 35 2.58 2.85 5.55
N THR A 36 3.34 2.02 4.82
CA THR A 36 3.82 0.74 5.33
C THR A 36 4.69 0.97 6.57
N ALA A 37 4.26 0.41 7.70
CA ALA A 37 4.94 0.62 8.98
C ALA A 37 6.33 0.00 8.96
N VAL A 38 7.35 0.84 9.20
CA VAL A 38 8.73 0.42 9.44
C VAL A 38 8.96 0.45 10.96
N PRO A 39 9.19 -0.70 11.62
CA PRO A 39 9.41 -0.72 13.06
C PRO A 39 10.83 -0.25 13.40
N HIS A 40 10.96 0.79 14.21
CA HIS A 40 12.23 1.23 14.79
C HIS A 40 12.61 0.35 15.99
N ASN A 41 13.04 -0.89 15.75
CA ASN A 41 13.41 -1.86 16.80
C ASN A 41 12.32 -2.06 17.88
N GLY A 42 11.06 -2.15 17.46
CA GLY A 42 9.89 -2.37 18.32
C GLY A 42 9.69 -3.83 18.75
N CYS A 43 8.46 -4.34 18.70
CA CYS A 43 8.15 -5.71 19.10
C CYS A 43 8.94 -6.75 18.28
N ARG A 44 9.42 -7.80 18.94
CA ARG A 44 10.13 -8.91 18.30
C ARG A 44 9.22 -9.62 17.28
N PRO A 45 9.62 -9.74 15.99
CA PRO A 45 8.86 -10.50 15.01
C PRO A 45 8.71 -11.97 15.40
N PRO A 46 7.64 -12.66 14.98
CA PRO A 46 7.46 -14.08 15.23
C PRO A 46 8.64 -14.90 14.72
N LYS A 47 8.97 -15.99 15.42
CA LYS A 47 10.00 -16.93 14.99
C LYS A 47 9.69 -17.41 13.57
N LYS A 48 10.71 -17.44 12.70
CA LYS A 48 10.59 -17.97 11.34
C LYS A 48 9.97 -19.37 11.38
N ARG A 49 8.87 -19.57 10.63
CA ARG A 49 8.21 -20.89 10.54
C ARG A 49 9.16 -21.90 9.92
N ARG A 50 9.13 -23.13 10.42
CA ARG A 50 9.76 -24.29 9.80
C ARG A 50 8.71 -24.95 8.91
N VAL A 51 8.71 -24.58 7.65
CA VAL A 51 8.04 -25.30 6.55
C VAL A 51 9.13 -25.64 5.57
#